data_AF-A0A8S3XV80-F1
#
_entry.id   AF-A0A8S3XV80-F1
#
_cell.length_a   1.000
_cell.length_b   1.000
_cell.length_c   1.000
_cell.angle_alpha   90.00
_cell.angle_beta   90.00
_cell.angle_gamma   90.00
#
_symmetry.space_group_name_H-M   'P 1'
#
loop_
_entity.id
_entity.type
_entity.pdbx_description
1 polymer ?
#
loop_
_entity_poly.entity_id
_entity_poly.type
_entity_poly.pdbx_seq_one_letter_code
_entity_poly.pdbx_strand_id
1 'polypeptide(L)'
;MSSRNSYVDTAIGYFEVKRERSKCVLKAKVTPEHRIRTKMYTVSITINEDSEVIENLICDDSAASAGGCKNGICFAHWIIKRTEKPSVTSVSCYWQKPRLSEAITSGMPLLASNLGKKKTFKKSTPL
;
A
#
# COMPACT_ATOMS: atom_id res chain seq x y z
N MET A 1 5.68 8.37 -18.89
CA MET A 1 5.39 7.69 -17.61
C MET A 1 4.22 6.76 -17.84
N SER A 2 4.42 5.44 -17.80
CA SER A 2 3.30 4.52 -18.03
C SER A 2 2.39 4.50 -16.81
N SER A 3 1.13 4.84 -17.05
CA SER A 3 0.07 5.20 -16.12
C SER A 3 -0.78 4.01 -15.65
N ARG A 4 -0.33 2.77 -15.88
CA ARG A 4 -1.10 1.58 -15.53
C ARG A 4 -0.83 1.12 -14.10
N ASN A 5 -1.76 1.43 -13.19
CA ASN A 5 -1.76 0.91 -11.82
C ASN A 5 -1.70 -0.65 -11.78
N SER A 6 -2.25 -1.33 -12.79
CA SER A 6 -2.21 -2.79 -12.90
C SER A 6 -0.82 -3.38 -13.17
N TYR A 7 0.07 -2.59 -13.79
CA TYR A 7 1.44 -3.04 -14.03
C TYR A 7 2.22 -3.15 -12.72
N VAL A 8 2.07 -2.19 -11.81
CA VAL A 8 2.79 -2.19 -10.53
C VAL A 8 2.49 -3.45 -9.72
N ASP A 9 1.24 -3.93 -9.74
CA ASP A 9 0.84 -5.15 -9.01
C ASP A 9 1.47 -6.43 -9.57
N THR A 10 1.73 -6.48 -10.88
CA THR A 10 2.22 -7.68 -11.59
C THR A 10 3.72 -7.63 -11.88
N ALA A 11 4.34 -6.45 -11.84
CA ALA A 11 5.72 -6.23 -12.26
C ALA A 11 6.75 -6.89 -11.33
N ILE A 12 6.40 -7.09 -10.06
CA ILE A 12 7.30 -7.60 -9.02
C ILE A 12 7.01 -9.08 -8.82
N GLY A 13 7.97 -9.91 -9.22
CA GLY A 13 7.87 -11.37 -9.07
C GLY A 13 8.36 -11.85 -7.70
N TYR A 14 9.58 -11.45 -7.35
CA TYR A 14 10.23 -11.85 -6.11
C TYR A 14 10.78 -10.63 -5.39
N PHE A 15 10.61 -10.62 -4.07
CA PHE A 15 11.23 -9.67 -3.18
C PHE A 15 11.73 -10.37 -1.92
N GLU A 16 12.81 -9.84 -1.36
CA GLU A 16 13.43 -10.28 -0.13
C GLU A 16 13.41 -9.12 0.85
N VAL A 17 13.15 -9.44 2.12
CA VAL A 17 13.11 -8.48 3.22
C VAL A 17 14.15 -8.90 4.24
N LYS A 18 15.08 -7.99 4.54
CA LYS A 18 16.00 -8.11 5.65
C LYS A 18 15.71 -6.99 6.65
N ARG A 19 15.22 -7.35 7.83
CA ARG A 19 15.04 -6.41 8.95
C ARG A 19 16.24 -6.47 9.86
N GLU A 20 16.86 -5.33 10.12
CA GLU A 20 18.04 -5.21 10.96
C GLU A 20 17.82 -4.07 11.96
N ARG A 21 17.32 -4.44 13.15
CA ARG A 21 16.91 -3.53 14.24
C ARG A 21 15.85 -2.53 13.78
N SER A 22 16.29 -1.35 13.34
CA SER A 22 15.47 -0.20 12.93
C SER A 22 15.54 0.08 11.42
N LYS A 23 16.46 -0.60 10.71
CA LYS A 23 16.56 -0.50 9.24
C LYS A 23 15.98 -1.72 8.56
N CYS A 24 15.16 -1.49 7.55
CA CYS A 24 14.57 -2.50 6.70
C CYS A 24 15.14 -2.38 5.30
N VAL A 25 15.84 -3.42 4.84
CA VAL A 25 16.41 -3.49 3.50
C VAL A 25 15.54 -4.43 2.67
N LEU A 26 14.96 -3.89 1.61
CA LEU A 26 14.14 -4.59 0.65
C LEU A 26 14.89 -4.74 -0.65
N LYS A 27 14.94 -5.94 -1.21
CA LYS A 27 15.49 -6.18 -2.55
C LYS A 27 14.44 -6.86 -3.41
N ALA A 28 14.25 -6.41 -4.64
CA ALA A 28 13.28 -7.01 -5.55
C ALA A 28 13.78 -7.10 -6.98
N LYS A 29 13.22 -8.08 -7.71
CA LYS A 29 13.38 -8.19 -9.16
C LYS A 29 12.13 -7.66 -9.85
N VAL A 30 12.31 -6.60 -10.63
CA VAL A 30 11.25 -5.90 -11.36
C VAL A 30 11.33 -6.26 -12.84
N THR A 31 10.22 -6.76 -13.38
CA THR A 31 10.11 -7.11 -14.81
C THR A 31 9.80 -5.86 -15.62
N PRO A 32 10.60 -5.48 -16.63
CA PRO A 32 10.34 -4.29 -17.44
C PRO A 32 9.06 -4.42 -18.28
N GLU A 33 8.26 -3.36 -18.29
CA GLU A 33 6.93 -3.33 -18.94
C GLU A 33 6.95 -3.66 -20.43
N HIS A 34 7.91 -3.10 -21.17
CA HIS A 34 7.93 -3.22 -22.63
C HIS A 34 8.78 -4.39 -23.13
N ARG A 35 9.38 -5.18 -22.22
CA ARG A 35 10.39 -6.18 -22.59
C ARG A 35 10.43 -7.37 -21.63
N ILE A 36 9.28 -8.02 -21.47
CA ILE A 36 9.05 -9.13 -20.52
C ILE A 36 10.06 -10.30 -20.69
N ARG A 37 10.60 -10.50 -21.90
CA ARG A 37 11.65 -11.51 -22.19
C ARG A 37 13.09 -11.08 -21.84
N THR A 38 13.28 -9.85 -21.33
CA THR A 38 14.60 -9.28 -21.02
C THR A 38 14.96 -9.53 -19.55
N LYS A 39 16.25 -9.42 -19.23
CA LYS A 39 16.77 -9.48 -17.86
C LYS A 39 15.92 -8.59 -16.93
N MET A 40 15.52 -9.15 -15.80
CA MET A 40 14.85 -8.41 -14.72
C MET A 40 15.82 -7.43 -14.08
N TYR A 41 15.29 -6.29 -13.62
CA TYR A 41 16.08 -5.28 -12.93
C TYR A 41 16.09 -5.56 -11.43
N THR A 42 17.27 -5.51 -10.82
CA THR A 42 17.43 -5.56 -9.37
C THR A 42 17.31 -4.17 -8.78
N VAL A 43 16.36 -4.01 -7.85
CA VAL A 43 16.13 -2.76 -7.12
C VAL A 43 16.30 -3.05 -5.63
N SER A 44 17.02 -2.18 -4.94
CA SER A 44 17.16 -2.20 -3.49
C SER A 44 16.60 -0.91 -2.88
N ILE A 45 15.83 -1.05 -1.80
CA ILE A 45 15.28 0.05 -1.02
C ILE A 45 15.70 -0.14 0.43
N THR A 46 16.17 0.93 1.06
CA THR A 46 16.45 0.98 2.50
C THR A 46 15.47 1.92 3.17
N ILE A 47 14.72 1.40 4.13
CA ILE A 47 13.69 2.11 4.89
C ILE A 47 14.14 2.18 6.34
N ASN A 48 13.98 3.35 6.95
CA ASN A 48 14.08 3.51 8.39
C ASN A 48 12.68 3.28 8.99
N GLU A 49 12.52 2.22 9.77
CA GLU A 49 11.23 1.85 10.36
C GLU A 49 10.81 2.81 11.48
N ASP A 50 11.75 3.44 12.18
CA ASP A 50 11.44 4.37 13.29
C ASP A 50 10.87 5.70 12.76
N SER A 51 11.41 6.19 11.65
CA SER A 51 10.95 7.45 11.03
C SER A 51 9.96 7.23 9.89
N GLU A 52 9.68 5.97 9.52
CA GLU A 52 8.85 5.57 8.37
C GLU A 52 9.26 6.24 7.05
N VAL A 53 10.57 6.48 6.84
CA VAL A 53 11.11 7.18 5.67
C VAL A 53 11.97 6.23 4.82
N ILE A 54 11.79 6.32 3.50
CA ILE A 54 12.68 5.67 2.54
C ILE A 54 13.99 6.47 2.48
N GLU A 55 15.06 5.94 3.06
CA GLU A 55 16.38 6.59 3.06
C GLU A 55 17.04 6.50 1.68
N ASN A 56 16.98 5.32 1.05
CA ASN A 56 17.66 5.06 -0.21
C ASN A 56 16.84 4.17 -1.14
N LEU A 57 16.95 4.45 -2.43
CA LEU A 57 16.34 3.67 -3.50
C LEU A 57 17.33 3.58 -4.67
N ILE A 58 17.88 2.38 -4.86
CA ILE A 58 18.99 2.11 -5.78
C ILE A 58 18.55 1.04 -6.78
N CYS A 59 18.94 1.21 -8.05
CA CYS A 59 18.68 0.22 -9.08
C CYS A 59 19.98 -0.19 -9.76
N ASP A 60 20.40 -1.41 -9.46
CA ASP A 60 21.72 -1.92 -9.80
C ASP A 60 21.89 -2.13 -11.31
N ASP A 61 20.81 -2.46 -12.01
CA ASP A 61 20.84 -2.83 -13.44
C ASP A 61 20.49 -1.67 -14.40
N SER A 62 20.44 -0.40 -13.95
CA SER A 62 20.03 0.73 -14.82
C SER A 62 21.12 1.79 -15.01
N ALA A 63 21.39 2.17 -16.27
CA ALA A 63 22.29 3.27 -16.64
C ALA A 63 21.86 4.64 -16.07
N ALA A 64 20.61 4.75 -15.60
CA ALA A 64 20.02 5.93 -14.99
C ALA A 64 19.97 5.84 -13.45
N SER A 65 20.86 5.07 -12.82
CA SER A 65 20.91 4.92 -11.35
C SER A 65 20.99 6.27 -10.61
N ALA A 66 21.59 7.30 -11.24
CA ALA A 66 21.68 8.65 -10.69
C ALA A 66 20.45 9.57 -10.95
N GLY A 67 19.51 9.18 -11.82
CA GLY A 67 18.45 10.05 -12.34
C GLY A 67 17.01 9.61 -12.04
N GLY A 68 16.82 8.63 -11.14
CA GLY A 68 15.50 8.08 -10.82
C GLY A 68 15.04 7.06 -11.85
N CYS A 69 15.33 5.78 -11.59
CA CYS A 69 14.90 4.71 -12.47
C CYS A 69 13.38 4.45 -12.33
N LYS A 70 12.69 4.25 -13.45
CA LYS A 70 11.25 3.91 -13.48
C LYS A 70 10.93 2.67 -12.62
N ASN A 71 11.83 1.69 -12.61
CA ASN A 71 11.65 0.44 -11.87
C ASN A 71 11.72 0.65 -10.36
N GLY A 72 12.54 1.59 -9.90
CA GLY A 72 12.66 1.93 -8.49
C GLY A 72 11.40 2.61 -7.97
N ILE A 73 10.88 3.60 -8.70
CA ILE A 73 9.61 4.27 -8.36
C ILE A 73 8.44 3.27 -8.36
N CYS A 74 8.41 2.36 -9.34
CA CYS A 74 7.43 1.28 -9.40
C CYS A 74 7.49 0.41 -8.12
N PHE A 75 8.69 0.04 -7.69
CA PHE A 75 8.88 -0.76 -6.49
C PHE A 75 8.47 -0.03 -5.21
N ALA A 76 8.82 1.26 -5.07
CA ALA A 76 8.37 2.07 -3.94
C ALA A 76 6.84 2.18 -3.87
N HIS A 77 6.19 2.46 -5.01
CA HIS A 77 4.72 2.52 -5.07
C HIS A 77 4.06 1.19 -4.69
N TRP A 78 4.65 0.07 -5.14
CA TRP A 78 4.15 -1.26 -4.78
C TRP A 78 4.23 -1.54 -3.28
N ILE A 79 5.31 -1.11 -2.62
CA ILE A 79 5.47 -1.26 -1.15
C ILE A 79 4.37 -0.47 -0.43
N ILE A 80 4.19 0.81 -0.77
CA ILE A 80 3.17 1.67 -0.15
C ILE A 80 1.78 1.05 -0.30
N LYS A 81 1.45 0.57 -1.50
CA LYS A 81 0.17 -0.09 -1.76
C LYS A 81 -0.01 -1.40 -0.98
N ARG A 82 1.08 -2.07 -0.60
CA ARG A 82 1.06 -3.28 0.24
C ARG A 82 0.88 -2.94 1.71
N THR A 83 1.45 -1.84 2.19
CA THR A 83 1.30 -1.39 3.58
C THR A 83 -0.08 -0.78 3.85
N GLU A 84 -0.71 -0.17 2.85
CA GLU A 84 -2.08 0.37 2.96
C GLU A 84 -3.18 -0.69 2.97
N LYS A 85 -2.90 -1.92 2.52
CA LYS A 85 -3.92 -2.98 2.51
C LYS A 85 -4.20 -3.43 3.94
N PRO A 86 -5.48 -3.46 4.38
CA PRO A 86 -5.83 -3.93 5.71
C PRO A 86 -5.37 -5.38 5.88
N SER A 87 -4.83 -5.72 7.05
CA SER A 87 -4.40 -7.08 7.36
C SER A 87 -5.55 -8.08 7.14
N VAL A 88 -5.26 -9.30 6.70
CA VAL A 88 -6.29 -10.34 6.54
C VAL A 88 -7.00 -10.69 7.86
N THR A 89 -6.39 -10.31 8.98
CA THR A 89 -6.91 -10.43 10.36
C THR A 89 -7.65 -9.19 10.86
N SER A 90 -7.61 -8.06 10.14
CA SER A 90 -8.42 -6.88 10.51
C SER A 90 -9.85 -7.11 10.03
N VAL A 91 -10.54 -7.98 10.76
CA VAL A 91 -12.00 -8.05 10.74
C VAL A 91 -12.46 -6.69 11.28
N SER A 92 -13.32 -5.97 10.55
CA SER A 92 -14.03 -4.84 11.15
C SER A 92 -14.71 -5.38 12.39
N CYS A 93 -14.29 -4.94 13.58
CA CYS A 93 -14.65 -5.52 14.87
C CYS A 93 -16.06 -6.11 14.83
N TYR A 94 -16.22 -7.43 15.02
CA TYR A 94 -17.54 -8.08 15.02
C TYR A 94 -18.49 -7.36 16.00
N TRP A 95 -17.92 -6.92 17.11
CA TRP A 95 -18.49 -5.95 18.04
C TRP A 95 -18.30 -4.52 17.52
N GLN A 96 -18.96 -4.18 16.42
CA GLN A 96 -19.13 -2.76 16.11
C GLN A 96 -19.97 -2.14 17.22
N LYS A 97 -19.61 -0.91 17.64
CA LYS A 97 -20.40 -0.13 18.60
C LYS A 97 -21.86 -0.19 18.14
N PRO A 98 -22.79 -0.79 18.92
CA PRO A 98 -24.16 -0.98 18.47
C PRO A 98 -24.75 0.40 18.20
N ARG A 99 -25.43 0.61 17.07
CA ARG A 99 -26.01 1.92 16.72
C ARG A 99 -26.87 2.53 17.83
N LEU A 100 -27.48 1.69 18.66
CA LEU A 100 -28.25 2.11 19.83
C LEU A 100 -27.41 2.83 20.89
N SER A 101 -26.13 2.49 21.04
CA SER A 101 -25.24 3.20 21.96
C SER A 101 -24.91 4.63 21.50
N GLU A 102 -25.09 4.94 20.22
CA GLU A 102 -24.99 6.31 19.69
C GLU A 102 -26.22 7.16 20.04
N ALA A 103 -27.42 6.55 20.07
CA ALA A 103 -28.66 7.18 20.55
C ALA A 103 -28.57 7.60 22.01
N ILE A 104 -27.99 6.72 22.85
CA ILE A 104 -27.77 7.00 24.27
C ILE A 104 -26.79 8.18 24.45
N THR A 105 -25.75 8.24 23.60
CA THR A 105 -24.73 9.32 23.68
C THR A 105 -25.28 10.67 23.18
N SER A 106 -26.14 10.65 22.16
CA SER A 106 -26.70 11.87 21.54
C SER A 106 -27.94 12.41 22.24
N GLY A 107 -28.53 11.67 23.19
CA GLY A 107 -29.74 12.07 23.92
C GLY A 107 -30.99 12.21 23.06
N MET A 108 -30.94 11.81 21.78
CA MET A 108 -32.02 11.98 20.82
C MET A 108 -32.81 10.68 20.65
N PRO A 109 -34.16 10.72 20.65
CA PRO A 109 -34.97 9.55 20.38
C PRO A 109 -34.77 9.08 18.93
N LEU A 110 -34.38 7.83 18.74
CA LEU A 110 -34.36 7.20 17.42
C LEU A 110 -35.76 6.72 17.05
N LEU A 111 -36.28 7.16 15.90
CA LEU A 111 -37.49 6.55 15.33
C LEU A 111 -37.23 5.08 14.96
N ALA A 112 -38.17 4.20 15.30
CA ALA A 112 -38.12 2.77 14.96
C ALA A 112 -38.00 2.53 13.44
N SER A 113 -38.56 3.42 12.61
CA SER A 113 -38.44 3.37 11.15
C SER A 113 -37.02 3.58 10.62
N ASN A 114 -36.09 4.04 11.46
CA ASN A 114 -34.69 4.25 11.13
C ASN A 114 -33.78 3.14 11.68
N LEU A 115 -34.29 2.19 12.47
CA LEU A 115 -33.54 0.99 12.84
C LEU A 115 -33.29 0.11 11.61
N GLY A 116 -32.06 -0.40 11.46
CA GLY A 116 -31.70 -1.36 10.41
C GLY A 116 -31.38 -0.80 9.02
N LYS A 117 -31.68 0.47 8.73
CA LYS A 117 -31.35 1.09 7.42
C LYS A 117 -29.84 1.36 7.32
N LYS A 118 -29.13 0.65 6.44
CA LYS A 118 -27.71 0.94 6.16
C LYS A 118 -27.60 2.32 5.49
N LYS A 119 -26.89 3.28 6.10
CA LYS A 119 -26.41 4.45 5.36
C LYS A 119 -25.39 3.92 4.35
N THR A 120 -25.70 4.01 3.07
CA THR A 120 -24.74 3.74 2.00
C THR A 120 -23.66 4.81 2.10
N PHE A 121 -22.50 4.43 2.62
CA PHE A 121 -21.32 5.30 2.62
C PHE A 121 -20.85 5.39 1.16
N LYS A 122 -21.30 6.42 0.43
CA LYS A 122 -20.67 6.75 -0.85
C LYS A 122 -19.27 7.22 -0.50
N LYS A 123 -18.24 6.46 -0.89
CA LYS A 123 -16.85 6.91 -0.80
C LYS A 123 -16.75 8.23 -1.54
N SER A 124 -16.53 9.33 -0.83
CA SER A 124 -16.15 10.59 -1.45
C SER A 124 -14.79 10.37 -2.10
N THR A 125 -14.76 10.37 -3.42
CA THR A 125 -13.53 10.53 -4.20
C THR A 125 -12.85 11.82 -3.76
N PRO A 126 -11.58 11.80 -3.31
CA PRO A 126 -10.83 13.02 -3.10
C PRO A 126 -10.63 13.73 -4.45
N LEU A 127 -10.86 15.05 -4.44
CA LEU A 127 -10.60 15.97 -5.54
C LEU A 127 -9.09 16.06 -5.84
#